data_AF-A0A974UMK3-F1
#
_entry.id   AF-A0A974UMK3-F1
#
_cell.length_a   1.000
_cell.length_b   1.000
_cell.length_c   1.000
_cell.angle_alpha   90.00
_cell.angle_beta   90.00
_cell.angle_gamma   90.00
#
_symmetry.space_group_name_H-M   'P 1'
#
loop_
_entity.id
_entity.type
_entity.pdbx_description
1 polymer ?
#
loop_
_entity_poly.entity_id
_entity_poly.type
_entity_poly.pdbx_seq_one_letter_code
_entity_poly.pdbx_strand_id
1 'polypeptide(L)' 'MRSEQRALSPENSEFARARISAERGLRHQQHQAAITVAGRAHDANDLRGLLAMLGLEAARG' A
#
# COMPACT_ATOMS: atom_id res chain seq x y z
N MET A 1 -2.11 -28.14 -34.99
CA MET A 1 -1.53 -26.83 -34.63
C MET A 1 -1.15 -26.88 -33.16
N ARG A 2 0.15 -26.84 -32.83
CA ARG A 2 0.61 -26.74 -31.44
C ARG A 2 0.40 -25.29 -31.01
N SER A 3 -0.48 -25.05 -30.05
CA SER A 3 -0.60 -23.74 -29.40
C SER A 3 0.70 -23.48 -28.66
N GLU A 4 1.54 -22.61 -29.23
CA GLU A 4 2.72 -22.12 -28.54
C GLU A 4 2.24 -21.34 -27.32
N GLN A 5 2.27 -21.99 -26.16
CA GLN A 5 2.15 -21.34 -24.87
C GLN A 5 3.35 -20.40 -24.75
N ARG A 6 3.18 -19.18 -25.25
CA ARG A 6 4.10 -18.07 -24.99
C ARG A 6 4.12 -17.90 -23.48
N ALA A 7 5.22 -18.29 -22.85
CA ALA A 7 5.42 -18.01 -21.44
C ALA A 7 5.25 -16.49 -21.27
N LEU A 8 4.18 -16.08 -20.59
CA LEU A 8 4.02 -14.70 -20.15
C LEU A 8 5.22 -14.44 -19.25
N SER A 9 6.24 -13.77 -19.79
CA SER A 9 7.41 -13.40 -18.99
C SER A 9 6.88 -12.72 -17.72
N PRO A 10 7.20 -13.21 -16.51
CA PRO A 10 6.63 -12.70 -15.27
C PRO A 10 6.90 -11.19 -15.09
N GLU A 11 7.93 -10.67 -15.75
CA GLU A 11 8.33 -9.26 -15.78
C GLU A 11 7.42 -8.39 -16.68
N ASN A 12 6.72 -8.99 -17.65
CA ASN A 12 5.81 -8.33 -18.59
C ASN A 12 4.33 -8.70 -18.40
N SER A 13 4.00 -9.46 -17.35
CA SER A 13 2.61 -9.80 -17.04
C SER A 13 1.85 -8.56 -16.56
N GLU A 14 0.72 -8.24 -17.22
CA GLU A 14 -0.17 -7.16 -16.79
C GLU A 14 -0.64 -7.35 -15.34
N PHE A 15 -0.82 -8.59 -14.90
CA PHE A 15 -1.14 -8.91 -13.51
C PHE A 15 -0.01 -8.49 -12.55
N ALA A 16 1.25 -8.78 -12.90
CA ALA A 16 2.39 -8.39 -12.06
C ALA A 16 2.49 -6.86 -11.95
N ARG A 17 2.26 -6.15 -13.06
CA ARG A 17 2.22 -4.68 -13.08
C ARG A 17 1.06 -4.13 -12.26
N ALA A 18 -0.14 -4.71 -12.39
CA ALA A 18 -1.32 -4.33 -11.63
C ALA A 18 -1.11 -4.52 -10.12
N ARG A 19 -0.51 -5.65 -9.71
CA ARG A 19 -0.18 -5.92 -8.31
C ARG A 19 0.78 -4.88 -7.74
N ILE A 20 1.89 -4.61 -8.45
CA ILE A 20 2.87 -3.59 -8.02
C ILE A 20 2.22 -2.20 -7.92
N SER A 21 1.37 -1.85 -8.88
CA SER A 21 0.62 -0.59 -8.87
C SER A 21 -0.32 -0.51 -7.66
N ALA A 22 -1.06 -1.57 -7.38
CA ALA A 22 -1.96 -1.65 -6.23
C ALA A 22 -1.20 -1.54 -4.90
N GLU A 23 -0.07 -2.24 -4.75
CA GLU A 23 0.79 -2.14 -3.55
C GLU A 23 1.32 -0.72 -3.35
N ARG A 24 1.76 -0.04 -4.42
CA ARG A 24 2.20 1.36 -4.37
C ARG A 24 1.06 2.30 -4.01
N GLY A 25 -0.11 2.11 -4.61
CA GLY A 25 -1.31 2.89 -4.31
C GLY A 25 -1.74 2.76 -2.86
N LEU A 26 -1.72 1.53 -2.31
CA LEU A 26 -2.01 1.27 -0.91
C LEU A 26 -1.03 2.00 0.02
N ARG A 27 0.28 1.91 -0.24
CA ARG A 27 1.30 2.63 0.56
C ARG A 27 1.08 4.15 0.51
N HIS A 28 0.75 4.69 -0.66
CA HIS A 28 0.46 6.11 -0.80
C HIS A 28 -0.77 6.53 0.02
N GLN A 29 -1.86 5.76 -0.05
CA GLN A 29 -3.07 6.01 0.73
C GLN A 29 -2.81 5.93 2.25
N GLN A 30 -2.06 4.93 2.70
CA GLN A 30 -1.65 4.79 4.10
C GLN A 30 -0.83 5.99 4.58
N HIS A 31 0.11 6.47 3.75
CA HIS A 31 0.89 7.65 4.06
C HIS A 31 0.04 8.92 4.17
N GLN A 32 -0.89 9.14 3.23
CA GLN A 32 -1.82 10.27 3.27
C GLN A 32 -2.76 10.22 4.49
N ALA A 33 -3.23 9.03 4.86
CA ALA A 33 -4.03 8.84 6.06
C ALA A 33 -3.23 9.19 7.32
N ALA A 34 -1.98 8.75 7.43
CA ALA A 34 -1.10 9.08 8.55
C ALA A 34 -0.86 10.60 8.67
N ILE A 35 -0.62 11.29 7.55
CA ILE A 35 -0.47 12.77 7.53
C ILE A 35 -1.76 13.44 8.00
N THR A 36 -2.91 13.01 7.46
CA THR A 36 -4.22 13.58 7.81
C THR A 36 -4.51 13.45 9.30
N VAL A 37 -4.23 12.28 9.87
CA VAL A 37 -4.42 12.01 11.29
C VAL A 37 -3.44 12.82 12.15
N ALA A 38 -2.18 12.93 11.74
CA ALA A 38 -1.20 13.76 12.42
C ALA A 38 -1.63 15.23 12.49
N GLY A 39 -2.29 15.74 11.46
CA GLY A 39 -2.85 17.09 11.45
C GLY A 39 -4.11 17.29 12.29
N ARG A 40 -4.73 16.20 12.77
CA ARG A 40 -5.98 16.20 13.56
C ARG A 40 -5.77 15.79 15.01
N ALA A 41 -4.65 15.14 15.33
CA ALA A 41 -4.36 14.65 16.67
C ALA A 41 -4.11 15.79 17.67
N HIS A 42 -4.62 15.63 18.88
CA HIS A 42 -4.46 16.61 19.96
C HIS A 42 -3.10 16.50 20.64
N ASP A 43 -2.58 15.28 20.79
CA ASP A 43 -1.27 14.99 21.35
C ASP A 43 -0.66 13.71 20.76
N ALA A 44 0.54 13.34 21.25
CA ALA A 44 1.26 12.18 20.77
C ALA A 44 0.63 10.82 21.17
N ASN A 45 -0.16 10.75 22.25
CA ASN A 45 -0.89 9.55 22.64
C ASN A 45 -2.13 9.37 21.74
N ASP A 46 -2.86 10.46 21.50
CA ASP A 46 -4.02 10.50 20.61
C ASP A 46 -3.60 10.09 19.19
N LEU A 47 -2.49 10.65 18.68
CA LEU A 47 -1.93 10.24 17.38
C LEU A 47 -1.63 8.74 17.32
N ARG A 48 -0.98 8.18 18.35
CA ARG A 48 -0.71 6.73 18.42
C ARG A 48 -2.00 5.92 18.39
N GLY A 49 -2.98 6.30 19.21
CA GLY A 49 -4.29 5.63 19.23
C GLY A 49 -5.00 5.66 17.88
N LEU A 50 -5.01 6.81 17.20
CA LEU A 50 -5.63 6.95 15.89
C LEU A 50 -4.89 6.15 14.80
N LEU A 51 -3.55 6.10 14.84
CA LEU A 51 -2.76 5.26 13.93
C LEU A 51 -3.00 3.76 14.18
N ALA A 52 -3.14 3.34 15.44
CA ALA A 52 -3.51 1.97 15.82
C ALA A 52 -4.88 1.57 15.27
N MET A 53 -5.89 2.43 15.46
CA MET A 53 -7.25 2.20 14.97
C MET A 53 -7.32 2.04 13.44
N LEU A 54 -6.43 2.72 12.72
CA LEU A 54 -6.34 2.65 11.26
C LEU A 54 -5.38 1.54 10.76
N GLY A 55 -4.72 0.81 11.67
CA GLY A 55 -3.72 -0.20 11.31
C GLY A 55 -2.47 0.37 10.64
N LEU A 56 -2.13 1.64 10.90
CA LEU A 56 -1.02 2.37 10.28
C LEU A 56 0.29 2.31 11.09
N GLU A 57 0.31 1.61 12.23
CA GLU A 57 1.48 1.53 13.11
C GLU A 57 2.69 0.80 12.49
N ALA A 58 2.48 0.08 11.38
CA ALA A 58 3.51 -0.70 10.70
C ALA A 58 4.40 0.08 9.72
N ALA A 59 4.27 1.41 9.61
CA ALA A 59 5.11 2.21 8.70
C ALA A 59 6.54 2.50 9.22
N ARG A 60 6.99 1.81 10.29
CA ARG A 60 8.40 1.74 10.71
C ARG A 60 8.96 0.37 10.33
N GLY A 61 9.25 0.20 9.04
CA GLY A 61 9.92 -0.98 8.48
C GLY A 61 10.45 -0.65 7.10
#